data_AF-A0A5A5U2H6-F1
#
_entry.id   AF-A0A5A5U2H6-F1
#
_cell.length_a   1.000
_cell.length_b   1.000
_cell.length_c   1.000
_cell.angle_alpha   90.00
_cell.angle_beta   90.00
_cell.angle_gamma   90.00
#
_symmetry.space_group_name_H-M   'P 1'
#
loop_
_entity.id
_entity.type
_entity.pdbx_description
1 polymer ?
#
loop_
_entity_poly.entity_id
_entity_poly.type
_entity_poly.pdbx_seq_one_letter_code
_entity_poly.pdbx_strand_id
1 'polypeptide(L)'
;MADRIDSILRDYFSGRLELKIKQREYEIRNDRGPTDENIGGGKALNKHNRPVEDMRIRIDEDGYYKKLMKQKEDIERWIATFEPEKQKVVRYYYASKAVTWTKVAQQFHISESTAKSWRVEIKHILATVL
;
A
#
# COMPACT_ATOMS: atom_id res chain seq x y z
N MET A 1 17.23 -1.55 -15.02
CA MET A 1 15.78 -1.29 -15.13
C MET A 1 15.11 -1.70 -13.82
N ALA A 2 14.65 -0.76 -12.98
CA ALA A 2 13.85 -1.14 -11.81
C ALA A 2 12.47 -1.59 -12.33
N ASP A 3 12.22 -2.89 -12.23
CA ASP A 3 10.98 -3.53 -12.66
C ASP A 3 9.78 -3.01 -11.83
N ARG A 4 8.60 -2.82 -12.44
CA ARG A 4 7.39 -2.28 -11.76
C ARG A 4 7.13 -2.96 -10.42
N ILE A 5 7.26 -4.28 -10.38
CA ILE A 5 7.07 -5.11 -9.19
C ILE A 5 8.09 -4.77 -8.09
N ASP A 6 9.34 -4.43 -8.44
CA ASP A 6 10.35 -4.02 -7.47
C ASP A 6 9.96 -2.72 -6.74
N SER A 7 9.37 -1.77 -7.48
CA SER A 7 8.87 -0.53 -6.89
C SER A 7 7.68 -0.78 -5.96
N ILE A 8 6.75 -1.64 -6.38
CA ILE A 8 5.59 -2.02 -5.58
C ILE A 8 6.02 -2.69 -4.27
N LEU A 9 6.93 -3.66 -4.36
CA LEU A 9 7.46 -4.38 -3.19
C LEU A 9 8.26 -3.46 -2.26
N ARG A 10 9.04 -2.51 -2.80
CA ARG A 10 9.71 -1.49 -1.98
C ARG A 10 8.70 -0.61 -1.26
N ASP A 11 7.69 -0.10 -1.96
CA ASP A 11 6.70 0.77 -1.32
C ASP A 11 5.96 0.02 -0.20
N TYR A 12 5.62 -1.26 -0.42
CA TYR A 12 5.01 -2.12 0.59
C TYR A 12 5.93 -2.35 1.79
N PHE A 13 7.11 -2.97 1.61
CA PHE A 13 7.97 -3.38 2.72
C PHE A 13 8.68 -2.22 3.45
N SER A 14 8.83 -1.06 2.81
CA SER A 14 9.35 0.14 3.48
C SER A 14 8.28 0.89 4.28
N GLY A 15 7.01 0.48 4.21
CA GLY A 15 5.88 1.16 4.85
C GLY A 15 5.39 2.41 4.11
N ARG A 16 5.98 2.75 2.95
CA ARG A 16 5.54 3.89 2.13
C ARG A 16 4.12 3.73 1.60
N LEU A 17 3.71 2.50 1.25
CA LEU A 17 2.34 2.23 0.83
C LEU A 17 1.36 2.56 1.95
N GLU A 18 1.64 2.14 3.18
CA GLU A 18 0.81 2.46 4.34
C GLU A 18 0.77 3.96 4.62
N LEU A 19 1.90 4.65 4.45
CA LEU A 19 1.96 6.10 4.58
C LEU A 19 1.09 6.79 3.53
N LYS A 20 1.12 6.35 2.25
CA LYS A 20 0.25 6.86 1.18
C LYS A 20 -1.23 6.64 1.49
N ILE A 21 -1.59 5.48 2.01
CA ILE A 21 -2.96 5.16 2.43
C ILE A 21 -3.40 6.12 3.55
N LYS A 22 -2.59 6.28 4.59
CA LYS A 22 -2.90 7.18 5.72
C LYS A 22 -2.96 8.65 5.30
N GLN A 23 -2.07 9.07 4.40
CA GLN A 23 -2.08 10.41 3.85
C GLN A 23 -3.37 10.65 3.06
N ARG A 24 -3.75 9.71 2.18
CA ARG A 24 -4.98 9.82 1.40
C ARG A 24 -6.23 9.83 2.28
N GLU A 25 -6.26 8.98 3.30
CA GLU A 25 -7.32 8.99 4.30
C GLU A 25 -7.38 10.38 4.96
N TYR A 26 -6.27 10.89 5.47
CA TYR A 26 -6.21 12.22 6.09
C TYR A 26 -6.68 13.33 5.14
N GLU A 27 -6.29 13.30 3.87
CA GLU A 27 -6.78 14.25 2.86
C GLU A 27 -8.31 14.19 2.76
N ILE A 28 -8.90 13.01 2.56
CA ILE A 28 -10.37 12.85 2.46
C ILE A 28 -11.08 13.34 3.73
N ARG A 29 -10.49 13.09 4.91
CA ARG A 29 -11.05 13.51 6.19
C ARG A 29 -11.05 15.02 6.37
N ASN A 30 -10.00 15.69 5.89
CA ASN A 30 -9.80 17.13 6.04
C ASN A 30 -10.18 17.92 4.79
N ASP A 31 -10.64 17.24 3.74
CA ASP A 31 -11.22 17.84 2.56
C ASP A 31 -12.52 18.54 2.98
N ARG A 32 -12.34 19.82 3.32
CA ARG A 32 -13.43 20.79 3.34
C ARG A 32 -13.74 20.98 1.86
N GLY A 33 -14.73 20.23 1.35
CA GLY A 33 -15.23 20.42 0.00
C GLY A 33 -15.52 21.91 -0.29
N PRO A 34 -15.76 22.30 -1.55
CA PRO A 34 -15.90 23.71 -1.92
C PRO A 34 -16.81 24.44 -0.91
N THR A 35 -16.29 25.51 -0.31
CA THR A 35 -17.08 26.39 0.55
C THR A 35 -18.27 26.84 -0.28
N ASP A 36 -19.45 26.31 0.00
CA ASP A 36 -20.67 26.71 -0.68
C ASP A 36 -20.99 28.15 -0.26
N GLU A 37 -20.56 29.11 -1.06
CA GLU A 37 -20.82 30.54 -0.85
C GLU A 37 -22.29 30.91 -1.14
N ASN A 38 -23.14 29.95 -1.56
CA ASN A 38 -24.58 30.13 -1.82
C ASN A 38 -25.48 29.63 -0.67
N ILE A 39 -25.01 29.67 0.59
CA ILE A 39 -25.89 29.49 1.76
C ILE A 39 -26.69 30.79 2.00
N GLY A 40 -27.55 31.10 1.03
CA GLY A 40 -28.55 32.16 1.08
C GLY A 40 -29.94 31.58 1.35
N GLY A 41 -30.42 31.75 2.58
CA GLY A 41 -31.82 32.12 2.83
C GLY A 41 -32.94 31.09 2.75
N GLY A 42 -32.70 29.80 2.56
CA GLY A 42 -33.76 28.77 2.57
C GLY A 42 -33.59 27.78 3.72
N LYS A 43 -34.54 27.72 4.68
CA LYS A 43 -34.54 26.70 5.74
C LYS A 43 -34.58 25.30 5.11
N ALA A 44 -33.44 24.63 5.04
CA ALA A 44 -33.33 23.24 4.61
C ALA A 44 -33.86 22.32 5.73
N LEU A 45 -35.19 22.19 5.81
CA LEU A 45 -35.90 21.38 6.81
C LEU A 45 -35.58 19.88 6.73
N ASN A 46 -34.98 19.41 5.64
CA ASN A 46 -34.63 17.99 5.39
C ASN A 46 -33.12 17.73 5.29
N LYS A 47 -32.25 18.63 5.79
CA LYS A 47 -30.80 18.36 5.77
C LYS A 47 -30.45 17.43 6.93
N HIS A 48 -30.40 16.12 6.67
CA HIS A 48 -29.85 15.17 7.62
C HIS A 48 -28.35 15.46 7.81
N ASN A 49 -28.00 16.03 8.96
CA ASN A 49 -26.62 16.29 9.32
C ASN A 49 -25.98 14.98 9.84
N ARG A 50 -25.43 14.17 8.94
CA ARG A 50 -24.76 12.90 9.26
C ARG A 50 -23.29 12.95 8.84
N PRO A 51 -22.48 13.85 9.45
CA PRO A 51 -21.12 14.14 9.01
C PRO A 51 -20.21 12.90 9.00
N VAL A 52 -20.47 11.93 9.88
CA VAL A 52 -19.73 10.66 9.93
C VAL A 52 -20.10 9.73 8.77
N GLU A 53 -21.37 9.65 8.39
CA GLU A 53 -21.83 8.81 7.28
C GLU A 53 -21.36 9.40 5.94
N ASP A 54 -21.51 10.72 5.74
CA ASP A 54 -20.97 11.45 4.59
C ASP A 54 -19.46 11.28 4.43
N MET A 55 -18.72 11.31 5.54
CA MET A 55 -17.28 11.07 5.54
C MET A 55 -16.93 9.63 5.14
N ARG A 56 -17.71 8.65 5.61
CA ARG A 56 -17.51 7.24 5.27
C ARG A 56 -17.82 6.97 3.79
N ILE A 57 -18.88 7.60 3.26
CA ILE A 57 -19.24 7.54 1.84
C ILE A 57 -18.09 8.10 1.01
N ARG A 58 -17.55 9.27 1.35
CA ARG A 58 -16.40 9.86 0.62
C ARG A 58 -15.15 8.98 0.62
N ILE A 59 -14.85 8.30 1.73
CA ILE A 59 -13.73 7.35 1.80
C ILE A 59 -14.00 6.14 0.89
N ASP A 60 -15.23 5.63 0.89
CA ASP A 60 -15.60 4.52 0.03
C ASP A 60 -15.55 4.94 -1.46
N GLU A 61 -16.05 6.11 -1.82
CA GLU A 61 -16.06 6.57 -3.20
C GLU A 61 -14.67 6.93 -3.76
N ASP A 62 -13.65 7.12 -2.90
CA ASP A 62 -12.31 7.47 -3.35
C ASP A 62 -11.61 6.34 -4.09
N GLY A 63 -11.62 6.43 -5.42
CA GLY A 63 -11.01 5.44 -6.30
C GLY A 63 -9.50 5.28 -6.12
N TYR A 64 -8.79 6.30 -5.64
CA TYR A 64 -7.35 6.20 -5.38
C TYR A 64 -7.06 5.42 -4.10
N TYR A 65 -7.76 5.72 -3.01
CA TYR A 65 -7.71 4.99 -1.75
C TYR A 65 -8.06 3.51 -1.96
N LYS A 66 -9.15 3.22 -2.69
CA LYS A 66 -9.52 1.84 -3.07
C LYS A 66 -8.41 1.12 -3.83
N LYS A 67 -7.73 1.77 -4.77
CA LYS A 67 -6.59 1.19 -5.49
C LYS A 67 -5.41 0.88 -4.57
N LEU A 68 -5.06 1.78 -3.65
CA LEU A 68 -3.96 1.56 -2.71
C LEU A 68 -4.28 0.43 -1.72
N MET A 69 -5.51 0.37 -1.21
CA MET A 69 -5.96 -0.72 -0.34
C MET A 69 -5.95 -2.06 -1.05
N LYS A 70 -6.52 -2.13 -2.26
CA LYS A 70 -6.49 -3.35 -3.07
C LYS A 70 -5.06 -3.81 -3.33
N GLN A 71 -4.15 -2.89 -3.68
CA GLN A 71 -2.74 -3.22 -3.88
C GLN A 71 -2.10 -3.77 -2.59
N LYS A 72 -2.43 -3.22 -1.42
CA LYS A 72 -1.96 -3.74 -0.13
C LYS A 72 -2.48 -5.16 0.12
N GLU A 73 -3.78 -5.38 -0.02
CA GLU A 73 -4.43 -6.67 0.19
C GLU A 73 -3.92 -7.75 -0.76
N ASP A 74 -3.75 -7.43 -2.04
CA ASP A 74 -3.21 -8.36 -3.03
C ASP A 74 -1.79 -8.79 -2.65
N ILE A 75 -0.92 -7.83 -2.27
CA ILE A 75 0.46 -8.16 -1.84
C ILE A 75 0.45 -8.98 -0.55
N GLU A 76 -0.35 -8.61 0.45
CA GLU A 76 -0.46 -9.35 1.72
C GLU A 76 -0.90 -10.79 1.50
N ARG A 77 -1.93 -10.99 0.68
CA ARG A 77 -2.48 -12.31 0.35
C ARG A 77 -1.44 -13.18 -0.34
N TRP A 78 -0.72 -12.65 -1.33
CA TRP A 78 0.28 -13.43 -2.07
C TRP A 78 1.56 -13.65 -1.28
N ILE A 79 2.03 -12.67 -0.50
CA ILE A 79 3.20 -12.89 0.36
C ILE A 79 2.93 -13.98 1.39
N ALA A 80 1.70 -14.07 1.92
CA ALA A 80 1.30 -15.10 2.88
C ALA A 80 1.35 -16.53 2.31
N THR A 81 1.31 -16.74 0.98
CA THR A 81 1.38 -18.08 0.39
C THR A 81 2.80 -18.65 0.33
N PHE A 82 3.83 -17.81 0.47
CA PHE A 82 5.22 -18.27 0.41
C PHE A 82 5.69 -18.82 1.75
N GLU A 83 6.76 -19.61 1.71
CA GLU A 83 7.42 -20.10 2.92
C GLU A 83 7.90 -18.93 3.83
N PRO A 84 7.75 -19.03 5.15
CA PRO A 84 8.08 -17.94 6.08
C PRO A 84 9.51 -17.42 5.95
N GLU A 85 10.47 -18.29 5.62
CA GLU A 85 11.87 -17.89 5.40
C GLU A 85 12.04 -17.02 4.15
N LYS A 86 11.39 -17.38 3.04
CA LYS A 86 11.38 -16.57 1.81
C LYS A 86 10.76 -15.20 2.06
N GLN A 87 9.66 -15.15 2.82
CA GLN A 87 9.03 -13.89 3.22
C GLN A 87 9.99 -12.98 4.00
N LYS A 88 10.71 -13.53 4.99
CA LYS A 88 11.66 -12.76 5.81
C LYS A 88 12.83 -12.21 4.98
N VAL A 89 13.38 -13.02 4.08
CA VAL A 89 14.48 -12.61 3.19
C VAL A 89 14.06 -11.45 2.29
N VAL A 90 12.91 -11.58 1.63
CA VAL A 90 12.40 -10.56 0.71
C VAL A 90 12.00 -9.29 1.46
N ARG A 91 11.37 -9.42 2.63
CA ARG A 91 11.08 -8.29 3.52
C ARG A 91 12.34 -7.52 3.90
N TYR A 92 13.39 -8.22 4.33
CA TYR A 92 14.64 -7.59 4.74
C TYR A 92 15.32 -6.86 3.58
N TYR A 93 15.36 -7.48 2.39
CA TYR A 93 15.92 -6.85 1.20
C TYR A 93 15.17 -5.60 0.76
N TYR A 94 13.83 -5.61 0.82
CA TYR A 94 13.00 -4.49 0.37
C TYR A 94 12.76 -3.41 1.42
N ALA A 95 13.06 -3.67 2.69
CA ALA A 95 12.90 -2.70 3.78
C ALA A 95 13.66 -1.39 3.54
N SER A 96 14.85 -1.45 2.93
CA SER A 96 15.64 -0.25 2.64
C SER A 96 16.50 -0.42 1.39
N LYS A 97 16.73 0.69 0.66
CA LYS A 97 17.66 0.73 -0.48
C LYS A 97 19.12 0.48 -0.07
N ALA A 98 19.46 0.61 1.22
CA ALA A 98 20.81 0.37 1.73
C ALA A 98 21.12 -1.12 2.00
N VAL A 99 20.13 -2.01 1.87
CA VAL A 99 20.30 -3.45 2.06
C VAL A 99 20.78 -4.07 0.74
N THR A 100 21.97 -4.65 0.79
CA THR A 100 22.59 -5.37 -0.34
C THR A 100 22.37 -6.87 -0.18
N TRP A 101 22.49 -7.62 -1.28
CA TRP A 101 22.40 -9.10 -1.24
C TRP A 101 23.44 -9.73 -0.32
N THR A 102 24.63 -9.15 -0.21
CA THR A 102 25.66 -9.55 0.75
C THR A 102 25.17 -9.47 2.20
N LYS A 103 24.49 -8.37 2.57
CA LYS A 103 23.90 -8.22 3.91
C LYS A 103 22.77 -9.21 4.16
N VAL A 104 21.95 -9.50 3.14
CA VAL A 104 20.89 -10.50 3.22
C VAL A 104 21.49 -11.89 3.46
N ALA A 105 22.49 -12.28 2.67
CA ALA A 105 23.18 -13.56 2.80
C ALA A 105 23.79 -13.75 4.19
N GLN A 106 24.46 -12.72 4.71
CA GLN A 106 25.02 -12.72 6.06
C GLN A 106 23.94 -12.83 7.15
N GLN A 107 22.83 -12.09 7.02
CA GLN A 107 21.76 -12.07 8.02
C GLN A 107 20.99 -13.40 8.12
N PHE A 108 20.83 -14.10 6.99
CA PHE A 108 20.02 -15.32 6.92
C PHE A 108 20.87 -16.60 6.75
N HIS A 109 22.20 -16.48 6.75
CA HIS A 109 23.13 -17.61 6.56
C HIS A 109 22.86 -18.44 5.29
N ILE A 110 22.45 -17.77 4.20
CA ILE A 110 22.19 -18.38 2.89
C ILE A 110 23.12 -17.80 1.83
N SER A 111 23.27 -18.51 0.70
CA SER A 111 24.03 -17.97 -0.44
C SER A 111 23.29 -16.78 -1.07
N GLU A 112 24.03 -15.83 -1.63
CA GLU A 112 23.44 -14.71 -2.38
C GLU A 112 22.59 -15.20 -3.56
N SER A 113 23.01 -16.27 -4.22
CA SER A 113 22.28 -16.87 -5.35
C SER A 113 20.93 -17.41 -4.89
N THR A 114 20.88 -18.08 -3.74
CA THR A 114 19.62 -18.56 -3.12
C THR A 114 18.68 -17.39 -2.80
N ALA A 115 19.19 -16.34 -2.16
CA ALA A 115 18.39 -15.15 -1.83
C ALA A 115 17.82 -14.45 -3.08
N LYS A 116 18.64 -14.34 -4.14
CA LYS A 116 18.21 -13.79 -5.43
C LYS A 116 17.17 -14.68 -6.11
N SER A 117 17.32 -16.00 -6.05
CA SER A 117 16.36 -16.97 -6.58
C SER A 117 14.99 -16.82 -5.92
N TRP A 118 14.94 -16.75 -4.59
CA TRP A 118 13.69 -16.57 -3.84
C TRP A 118 12.97 -15.28 -4.21
N ARG A 119 13.72 -14.18 -4.42
CA ARG A 119 13.15 -12.94 -4.94
C ARG A 119 12.55 -13.13 -6.34
N VAL A 120 13.23 -13.84 -7.23
CA VAL A 120 12.74 -14.06 -8.61
C VAL A 120 11.45 -14.87 -8.59
N GLU A 121 11.36 -15.93 -7.78
CA GLU A 121 10.14 -16.71 -7.58
C GLU A 121 8.97 -15.82 -7.14
N ILE A 122 9.17 -15.03 -6.08
CA ILE A 122 8.14 -14.13 -5.56
C ILE A 122 7.72 -13.10 -6.62
N LYS A 123 8.69 -12.51 -7.32
CA LYS A 123 8.42 -11.55 -8.39
C LYS A 123 7.61 -12.16 -9.54
N HIS A 124 7.90 -13.41 -9.91
CA HIS A 124 7.22 -14.06 -11.02
C HIS A 124 5.73 -14.27 -10.71
N ILE A 125 5.42 -14.75 -9.49
CA ILE A 125 4.03 -14.93 -9.06
C ILE A 125 3.31 -13.58 -8.90
N LEU A 126 3.98 -12.57 -8.34
CA LEU A 126 3.36 -11.25 -8.23
C LEU A 126 3.12 -10.60 -9.61
N ALA A 127 3.97 -10.86 -10.59
CA ALA A 127 3.79 -10.35 -11.94
C ALA A 127 2.60 -10.98 -12.68
N THR A 128 2.13 -12.17 -12.28
CA THR A 128 0.94 -12.78 -12.89
C THR A 128 -0.37 -12.27 -12.27
N VAL A 129 -0.31 -11.59 -11.13
CA VAL A 129 -1.50 -11.21 -10.36
C VAL A 129 -1.70 -9.69 -10.23
N LEU A 130 -0.64 -8.88 -10.41
CA LEU A 130 -0.65 -7.40 -10.28
C LEU A 130 -0.51 -6.63 -11.59
#